data_AF-A0A661J8R4-F1
#
_entry.id   AF-A0A661J8R4-F1
#
_cell.length_a   1.000
_cell.length_b   1.000
_cell.length_c   1.000
_cell.angle_alpha   90.00
_cell.angle_beta   90.00
_cell.angle_gamma   90.00
#
_symmetry.space_group_name_H-M   'P 1'
#
loop_
_entity.id
_entity.type
_entity.pdbx_description
1 polymer ?
#
loop_
_entity_poly.entity_id
_entity_poly.type
_entity_poly.pdbx_seq_one_letter_code
_entity_poly.pdbx_strand_id
1 'polypeptide(L)'
;MNSLYILVVWAIVWIFGYYVYARWVDRKVYKADPKRTTPAKMYMDGVDFMPAPKTVLFGFQLNSIAGAAPIIGPIVALQWGWLPALLWLAFGVFFIGWLHDYS
;
A
#
# COMPACT_ATOMS: atom_id res chain seq x y z
N MET A 1 4.91 -22.80 -18.23
CA MET A 1 5.43 -21.49 -17.79
C MET A 1 6.12 -21.67 -16.46
N ASN A 2 7.38 -21.26 -16.33
CA ASN A 2 8.07 -21.35 -15.03
C ASN A 2 7.59 -20.20 -14.14
N SER A 3 7.03 -20.53 -12.98
CA SER A 3 6.54 -19.55 -11.98
C SER A 3 7.62 -18.56 -11.56
N LEU A 4 8.90 -18.97 -11.62
CA LEU A 4 10.05 -18.11 -11.36
C LEU A 4 10.08 -16.88 -12.29
N TYR A 5 9.77 -17.05 -13.59
CA TYR A 5 9.75 -15.92 -14.53
C TYR A 5 8.66 -14.91 -14.17
N ILE A 6 7.47 -15.40 -13.79
CA ILE A 6 6.36 -14.55 -13.38
C ILE A 6 6.76 -13.74 -12.15
N LEU A 7 7.34 -14.39 -11.13
CA LEU A 7 7.80 -13.72 -9.91
C LEU A 7 8.85 -12.64 -10.20
N VAL A 8 9.85 -12.95 -11.03
CA VAL A 8 10.92 -12.00 -11.38
C VAL A 8 10.36 -10.79 -12.14
N VAL A 9 9.51 -11.01 -13.14
CA VAL A 9 8.87 -9.92 -13.90
C VAL A 9 8.06 -9.03 -12.95
N TRP A 10 7.29 -9.63 -12.06
CA TRP A 10 6.50 -8.89 -11.09
C TRP A 10 7.35 -8.09 -10.10
N ALA A 11 8.43 -8.67 -9.58
CA ALA A 11 9.35 -7.96 -8.70
C ALA A 11 9.93 -6.71 -9.40
N ILE A 12 10.32 -6.85 -10.68
CA ILE A 12 10.84 -5.72 -11.47
C ILE A 12 9.76 -4.64 -11.65
N VAL A 13 8.54 -5.01 -12.01
CA VAL A 13 7.42 -4.07 -12.17
C VAL A 13 7.16 -3.30 -10.88
N TRP A 14 7.11 -3.99 -9.73
CA TRP A 14 6.91 -3.35 -8.42
C TRP A 14 8.04 -2.40 -8.05
N ILE A 15 9.29 -2.81 -8.25
CA ILE A 15 10.46 -1.98 -7.95
C ILE A 15 10.45 -0.73 -8.83
N PHE A 16 10.31 -0.88 -10.14
CA PHE A 16 10.27 0.24 -11.07
C PHE A 16 9.10 1.16 -10.77
N GLY A 17 7.94 0.57 -10.53
CA GLY A 17 6.74 1.25 -10.17
C GLY A 17 6.87 2.09 -8.89
N TYR A 18 7.52 1.56 -7.85
CA TYR A 18 7.80 2.31 -6.63
C TYR A 18 8.65 3.56 -6.91
N TYR A 19 9.74 3.39 -7.66
CA TYR A 19 10.68 4.49 -7.93
C TYR A 19 10.16 5.56 -8.88
N VAL A 20 9.32 5.17 -9.84
CA VAL A 20 8.78 6.09 -10.86
C VAL A 20 7.43 6.63 -10.44
N TYR A 21 6.45 5.77 -10.21
CA TYR A 21 5.07 6.18 -9.96
C TYR A 21 4.85 6.58 -8.50
N ALA A 22 5.13 5.68 -7.55
CA ALA A 22 4.80 5.94 -6.15
C ALA A 22 5.58 7.14 -5.59
N ARG A 23 6.89 7.21 -5.90
CA ARG A 23 7.73 8.35 -5.54
C ARG A 23 7.29 9.65 -6.21
N TRP A 24 6.83 9.62 -7.46
CA TRP A 24 6.33 10.83 -8.12
C TRP A 24 5.05 11.34 -7.46
N VAL A 25 4.09 10.46 -7.19
CA VAL A 25 2.83 10.81 -6.51
C VAL A 25 3.11 11.35 -5.10
N ASP A 26 3.94 10.68 -4.30
CA ASP A 26 4.33 11.13 -2.95
C ASP A 26 4.91 12.55 -2.95
N ARG A 27 5.79 12.85 -3.91
CA ARG A 27 6.52 14.13 -3.95
C ARG A 27 5.79 15.26 -4.64
N LYS A 28 4.97 14.97 -5.65
CA LYS A 28 4.33 15.99 -6.50
C LYS A 28 2.86 16.20 -6.15
N VAL A 29 2.14 15.14 -5.81
CA VAL A 29 0.70 15.19 -5.53
C VAL A 29 0.47 15.44 -4.04
N TYR A 30 0.85 14.50 -3.17
CA TYR A 30 0.61 14.60 -1.73
C TYR A 30 1.62 15.48 -0.99
N LYS A 31 2.85 15.60 -1.53
CA LYS A 31 3.94 16.41 -0.98
C LYS A 31 4.22 16.07 0.49
N ALA A 32 4.40 14.78 0.78
CA ALA A 32 4.68 14.32 2.13
C ALA A 32 5.97 14.96 2.67
N ASP A 33 5.86 15.62 3.84
CA ASP A 33 6.97 16.27 4.50
C ASP A 33 7.32 15.55 5.82
N PRO A 34 8.49 14.88 5.91
CA PRO A 34 8.90 14.20 7.13
C PRO A 34 9.22 15.16 8.29
N LYS A 35 9.33 16.47 8.04
CA LYS A 35 9.55 17.50 9.07
C LYS A 35 8.24 18.07 9.62
N ARG A 36 7.10 17.80 8.99
CA ARG A 36 5.79 18.27 9.47
C ARG A 36 5.41 17.53 10.74
N THR A 37 5.10 18.28 11.80
CA THR A 37 4.62 17.69 13.05
C THR A 37 3.27 17.02 12.82
N THR A 38 3.12 15.78 13.28
CA THR A 38 1.87 15.02 13.13
C THR A 38 0.80 15.51 14.13
N PRO A 39 -0.49 15.34 13.82
CA PRO A 39 -1.59 15.65 14.75
C PRO A 39 -1.41 14.97 16.12
N ALA A 40 -0.90 13.73 16.13
CA ALA A 40 -0.56 12.99 17.34
C ALA A 40 0.42 13.71 18.28
N LYS A 41 1.18 14.69 17.78
CA LYS A 41 2.06 15.55 18.60
C LYS A 41 1.50 16.95 18.84
N MET A 42 0.68 17.48 17.92
CA MET A 42 0.10 18.82 18.04
C MET A 42 -1.08 18.87 19.01
N TYR A 43 -1.91 17.83 19.01
CA TYR A 43 -3.18 17.79 19.75
C TYR A 43 -3.17 16.70 20.82
N MET A 44 -2.02 16.41 21.44
CA MET A 44 -1.88 15.34 22.43
C MET A 44 -2.94 15.47 23.54
N ASP A 45 -3.96 14.63 23.49
CA ASP A 45 -5.09 14.62 24.41
C ASP A 45 -5.07 13.41 25.37
N GLY A 46 -4.20 12.42 25.09
CA GLY A 46 -4.13 11.20 25.87
C GLY A 46 -5.33 10.26 25.63
N VAL A 47 -6.06 10.41 24.52
CA VAL A 47 -7.10 9.47 24.08
C VAL A 47 -6.99 9.20 22.58
N ASP A 48 -7.24 10.20 21.73
CA ASP A 48 -7.26 10.05 20.27
C ASP A 48 -5.89 10.38 19.63
N PHE A 49 -5.14 11.31 20.22
CA PHE A 49 -3.86 11.78 19.72
C PHE A 49 -2.73 11.41 20.68
N MET A 50 -2.12 10.24 20.42
CA MET A 50 -0.93 9.79 21.14
C MET A 50 0.22 9.46 20.18
N PRO A 51 1.45 9.93 20.45
CA PRO A 51 2.62 9.50 19.69
C PRO A 51 2.89 8.02 19.93
N ALA A 52 2.86 7.23 18.85
CA ALA A 52 3.23 5.83 18.88
C ALA A 52 4.59 5.59 18.19
N PRO A 53 5.34 4.56 18.60
CA PRO A 53 6.53 4.13 17.88
C PRO A 53 6.20 3.73 16.44
N LYS A 54 7.11 4.03 15.50
CA LYS A 54 6.92 3.73 14.06
C LYS A 54 6.63 2.26 13.78
N THR A 55 7.26 1.35 14.53
CA THR A 55 7.06 -0.10 14.39
C THR A 55 5.64 -0.53 14.77
N VAL A 56 5.07 0.08 15.81
CA VAL A 56 3.70 -0.17 16.25
C VAL A 56 2.71 0.39 15.22
N LEU A 57 2.93 1.62 14.76
CA LEU A 57 2.13 2.23 13.68
C LEU A 57 2.14 1.38 12.41
N PHE A 58 3.30 0.85 12.03
CA PHE A 58 3.41 -0.04 10.88
C PHE A 58 2.59 -1.32 11.06
N GLY A 59 2.60 -1.91 12.25
CA GLY A 59 1.76 -3.07 12.56
C GLY A 59 0.27 -2.76 12.45
N PHE A 60 -0.17 -1.62 12.95
CA PHE A 60 -1.56 -1.16 12.79
C PHE A 60 -1.93 -0.95 11.32
N GLN A 61 -1.06 -0.30 10.54
CA GLN A 61 -1.30 -0.08 9.12
C GLN A 61 -1.36 -1.41 8.34
N LEU A 62 -0.47 -2.36 8.64
CA LEU A 62 -0.52 -3.69 8.05
C LEU A 62 -1.82 -4.42 8.38
N ASN A 63 -2.30 -4.32 9.63
CA ASN A 63 -3.56 -4.93 10.04
C ASN A 63 -4.75 -4.29 9.30
N SER A 64 -4.77 -2.96 9.18
CA SER A 64 -5.80 -2.24 8.41
C SER A 64 -5.81 -2.65 6.94
N ILE A 65 -4.63 -2.81 6.32
CA ILE A 65 -4.51 -3.28 4.93
C ILE A 65 -4.96 -4.74 4.81
N ALA A 66 -4.61 -5.61 5.75
CA ALA A 66 -4.97 -7.04 5.77
C ALA A 66 -6.48 -7.30 5.91
N GLY A 67 -7.32 -6.25 5.92
CA GLY A 67 -8.77 -6.34 5.84
C GLY A 67 -9.29 -7.05 4.58
N ALA A 68 -10.61 -7.05 4.42
CA ALA A 68 -11.29 -7.90 3.45
C ALA A 68 -10.94 -7.61 1.97
N ALA A 69 -10.56 -6.36 1.63
CA ALA A 69 -10.37 -5.93 0.24
C ALA A 69 -9.24 -6.68 -0.51
N PRO A 70 -8.00 -6.80 0.01
CA PRO A 70 -6.94 -7.58 -0.64
C PRO A 70 -7.17 -9.09 -0.62
N ILE A 71 -8.15 -9.59 0.12
CA ILE A 71 -8.49 -11.02 0.17
C ILE A 71 -9.61 -11.33 -0.83
N ILE A 72 -10.74 -10.62 -0.74
CA ILE A 72 -11.94 -10.92 -1.53
C ILE A 72 -11.68 -10.70 -3.02
N GLY A 73 -11.04 -9.60 -3.40
CA GLY A 73 -10.82 -9.24 -4.81
C GLY A 73 -10.05 -10.33 -5.59
N PRO A 74 -8.85 -10.72 -5.15
CA PRO A 74 -8.09 -11.80 -5.79
C PRO A 74 -8.80 -13.16 -5.77
N ILE A 75 -9.53 -13.49 -4.70
CA ILE A 75 -10.30 -14.75 -4.61
C ILE A 75 -11.40 -14.80 -5.67
N VAL A 76 -12.15 -13.70 -5.84
CA VAL A 76 -13.16 -13.60 -6.89
C VAL A 76 -12.48 -13.66 -8.27
N ALA A 77 -11.38 -12.92 -8.44
CA ALA A 77 -10.62 -12.92 -9.69
C ALA A 77 -10.06 -14.30 -10.08
N LEU A 78 -9.68 -15.12 -9.08
CA LEU A 78 -9.19 -16.49 -9.27
C LEU A 78 -10.24 -17.42 -9.89
N GLN A 79 -11.53 -17.11 -9.79
CA GLN A 79 -12.59 -17.89 -10.46
C GLN A 79 -12.45 -17.86 -11.99
N TRP A 80 -11.80 -16.84 -12.54
CA TRP A 80 -11.47 -16.73 -13.97
C TRP A 80 -10.02 -17.13 -14.29
N GLY A 81 -9.32 -17.72 -13.32
CA GLY A 81 -7.95 -18.22 -13.45
C GLY A 81 -6.88 -17.35 -12.79
N TRP A 82 -5.64 -17.79 -12.92
CA TRP A 82 -4.50 -17.17 -12.24
C TRP A 82 -4.13 -15.77 -12.80
N LEU A 83 -4.33 -15.55 -14.11
CA LEU A 83 -3.96 -14.28 -14.75
C LEU A 83 -4.87 -13.12 -14.31
N PRO A 84 -6.21 -13.24 -14.31
CA PRO A 84 -7.08 -12.19 -13.78
C PRO A 84 -6.79 -11.83 -12.32
N ALA A 85 -6.46 -12.81 -11.47
CA ALA A 85 -6.07 -12.56 -10.08
C ALA A 85 -4.78 -11.74 -9.98
N LEU A 86 -3.78 -12.07 -10.81
CA LEU A 86 -2.56 -11.28 -10.90
C LEU A 86 -2.83 -9.87 -11.40
N LEU A 87 -3.64 -9.69 -12.45
CA LEU A 87 -3.98 -8.36 -12.96
C LEU A 87 -4.76 -7.54 -11.92
N TRP A 88 -5.66 -8.16 -11.17
CA TRP A 88 -6.35 -7.50 -10.07
C TRP A 88 -5.37 -6.95 -9.02
N LEU A 89 -4.41 -7.77 -8.60
CA LEU A 89 -3.33 -7.32 -7.70
C LEU A 89 -2.48 -6.22 -8.35
N ALA A 90 -2.23 -6.32 -9.66
CA ALA A 90 -1.38 -5.40 -10.42
C ALA A 90 -2.00 -4.02 -10.47
N PHE A 91 -3.30 -3.95 -10.72
CA PHE A 91 -3.95 -2.67 -10.95
C PHE A 91 -4.54 -2.11 -9.67
N GLY A 92 -5.24 -2.95 -8.90
CA GLY A 92 -5.92 -2.55 -7.67
C GLY A 92 -4.94 -2.09 -6.61
N VAL A 93 -3.96 -2.92 -6.25
CA VAL A 93 -3.04 -2.58 -5.15
C VAL A 93 -2.04 -1.50 -5.59
N PHE A 94 -1.48 -1.63 -6.80
CA PHE A 94 -0.40 -0.76 -7.25
C PHE A 94 -0.84 0.68 -7.60
N PHE A 95 -2.03 0.87 -8.18
CA PHE A 95 -2.48 2.21 -8.59
C PHE A 95 -3.49 2.84 -7.63
N ILE A 96 -4.22 2.05 -6.83
CA ILE A 96 -5.32 2.58 -6.01
C ILE A 96 -5.06 2.34 -4.52
N GLY A 97 -4.71 1.11 -4.14
CA GLY A 97 -4.69 0.66 -2.75
C GLY A 97 -3.88 1.56 -1.82
N TRP A 98 -2.60 1.80 -2.15
CA TRP A 98 -1.72 2.60 -1.29
C TRP A 98 -1.99 4.11 -1.34
N LEU A 99 -2.68 4.62 -2.37
CA LEU A 99 -3.06 6.04 -2.43
C LEU A 99 -4.14 6.38 -1.41
N HIS A 100 -5.04 5.42 -1.16
CA HIS A 100 -6.11 5.56 -0.17
C HIS A 100 -5.56 5.73 1.25
N ASP A 101 -4.34 5.27 1.54
CA ASP A 101 -3.70 5.46 2.85
C ASP A 101 -3.21 6.91 3.09
N TYR A 102 -3.16 7.76 2.06
CA TYR A 102 -2.78 9.18 2.22
C TYR A 102 -3.96 10.07 2.63
N SER A 103 -5.21 9.61 2.47
CA SER A 103 -6.43 10.34 2.85
C SER A 103 -6.86 10.02 4.27
#